data_AF-A0A0J1IHU1-F1
#
_entry.id   AF-A0A0J1IHU1-F1
#
_cell.length_a   1.000
_cell.length_b   1.000
_cell.length_c   1.000
_cell.angle_alpha   90.00
_cell.angle_beta   90.00
_cell.angle_gamma   90.00
#
_symmetry.space_group_name_H-M   'P 1'
#
loop_
_entity.id
_entity.type
_entity.pdbx_description
1 polymer ?
#
loop_
_entity_poly.entity_id
_entity_poly.type
_entity_poly.pdbx_seq_one_letter_code
_entity_poly.pdbx_strand_id
1 'polypeptide(L)'
;MDLELHQKYKNTKFDPETLDLFTDLISNDTVLKKVFLFIAKNEKDSIVTVGEISEKVQVERKHRVEKNKRYSFVCKDDYIHRKQAEKIVERLLAMSLIYYKAVPPYKHLFLTIRGKQVIQRLYG
;
A
#
# COMPACT_ATOMS: atom_id res chain seq x y z
N MET A 1 0.80 -9.82 9.31
CA MET A 1 0.83 -11.17 8.75
C MET A 1 2.23 -11.52 8.28
N ASP A 2 2.93 -12.39 9.00
CA ASP A 2 4.21 -12.94 8.51
C ASP A 2 3.96 -14.12 7.54
N LEU A 3 5.04 -14.70 7.04
CA LEU A 3 5.00 -15.82 6.10
C LEU A 3 4.33 -17.06 6.71
N GLU A 4 4.59 -17.37 7.98
CA GLU A 4 4.04 -18.57 8.63
C GLU A 4 2.52 -18.49 8.74
N LEU A 5 2.02 -17.36 9.26
CA LEU A 5 0.58 -17.10 9.35
C LEU A 5 -0.07 -17.04 7.96
N HIS A 6 0.62 -16.48 6.97
CA HIS A 6 0.15 -16.50 5.59
C HIS A 6 -0.02 -17.94 5.08
N GLN A 7 0.96 -18.82 5.27
CA GLN A 7 0.90 -20.21 4.80
C GLN A 7 -0.30 -20.95 5.41
N LYS A 8 -0.60 -20.72 6.69
CA LYS A 8 -1.76 -21.31 7.38
C LYS A 8 -3.09 -20.95 6.71
N TYR A 9 -3.23 -19.71 6.23
CA TYR A 9 -4.48 -19.18 5.66
C TYR A 9 -4.36 -18.81 4.18
N LYS A 10 -3.46 -19.46 3.44
CA LYS A 10 -3.11 -19.09 2.06
C LYS A 10 -4.27 -19.24 1.07
N ASN A 11 -5.20 -20.16 1.37
CA ASN A 11 -6.37 -20.46 0.54
C ASN A 11 -7.64 -19.76 1.03
N THR A 12 -7.62 -19.12 2.20
CA THR A 12 -8.79 -18.47 2.77
C THR A 12 -9.06 -17.16 2.03
N LYS A 13 -10.23 -17.06 1.41
CA LYS A 13 -10.71 -15.88 0.70
C LYS A 13 -11.64 -15.07 1.59
N PHE A 14 -11.78 -13.78 1.29
CA PHE A 14 -12.89 -13.00 1.83
C PHE A 14 -14.20 -13.42 1.16
N ASP A 15 -15.26 -13.43 1.96
CA ASP A 15 -16.62 -13.40 1.47
C ASP A 15 -16.91 -12.06 0.75
N PRO A 16 -18.01 -11.97 -0.03
CA PRO A 16 -18.31 -10.77 -0.82
C PRO A 16 -18.45 -9.50 0.02
N GLU A 17 -19.09 -9.56 1.19
CA GLU A 17 -19.35 -8.37 2.02
C GLU A 17 -18.05 -7.83 2.61
N THR A 18 -17.21 -8.72 3.13
CA THR A 18 -15.88 -8.35 3.62
C THR A 18 -14.98 -7.82 2.49
N LEU A 19 -15.09 -8.40 1.29
CA LEU A 19 -14.35 -7.95 0.11
C LEU A 19 -14.75 -6.51 -0.27
N ASP A 20 -16.04 -6.23 -0.33
CA ASP A 20 -16.55 -4.89 -0.67
C ASP A 20 -16.14 -3.87 0.41
N LEU A 21 -16.25 -4.23 1.70
CA LEU A 21 -15.78 -3.38 2.81
C LEU A 21 -14.31 -2.97 2.67
N PHE A 22 -13.41 -3.94 2.44
CA PHE A 22 -12.00 -3.61 2.27
C PHE A 22 -11.73 -2.87 0.95
N THR A 23 -12.48 -3.15 -0.10
CA THR A 23 -12.39 -2.42 -1.37
C THR A 23 -12.73 -0.94 -1.18
N ASP A 24 -13.78 -0.63 -0.42
CA ASP A 24 -14.17 0.74 -0.11
C ASP A 24 -13.15 1.43 0.79
N LEU A 25 -12.66 0.76 1.83
CA LEU A 25 -11.63 1.30 2.72
C LEU A 25 -10.35 1.66 1.96
N ILE A 26 -9.91 0.79 1.04
CA ILE A 26 -8.74 1.04 0.20
C ILE A 26 -9.04 2.17 -0.79
N SER A 27 -10.23 2.18 -1.41
CA SER A 27 -10.59 3.21 -2.41
C SER A 27 -10.61 4.62 -1.85
N ASN A 28 -11.06 4.77 -0.60
CA ASN A 28 -11.22 6.07 0.06
C ASN A 28 -9.90 6.68 0.58
N ASP A 29 -8.84 5.89 0.76
CA ASP A 29 -7.54 6.37 1.20
C ASP A 29 -6.54 6.34 0.02
N THR A 30 -6.34 7.50 -0.62
CA THR A 30 -5.49 7.63 -1.81
C THR A 30 -4.06 7.12 -1.58
N VAL A 31 -3.48 7.37 -0.41
CA VAL A 31 -2.11 6.97 -0.11
C VAL A 31 -2.03 5.47 0.07
N LEU A 32 -2.96 4.91 0.85
CA LEU A 32 -3.09 3.47 1.04
C LEU A 32 -3.30 2.74 -0.28
N LYS A 33 -4.20 3.24 -1.14
CA LYS A 33 -4.45 2.71 -2.48
C LYS A 33 -3.20 2.71 -3.35
N LYS A 34 -2.46 3.83 -3.40
CA LYS A 34 -1.24 3.95 -4.20
C LYS A 34 -0.15 2.98 -3.74
N VAL A 35 0.07 2.86 -2.43
CA VAL A 35 1.04 1.89 -1.89
C VAL A 35 0.61 0.45 -2.17
N PHE A 36 -0.67 0.13 -1.98
CA PHE A 36 -1.19 -1.20 -2.22
C PHE A 36 -1.06 -1.60 -3.70
N LEU A 37 -1.39 -0.69 -4.62
CA LEU A 37 -1.21 -0.89 -6.05
C LEU A 37 0.28 -1.03 -6.42
N PHE A 38 1.16 -0.25 -5.79
CA PHE A 38 2.60 -0.37 -6.02
C PHE A 38 3.11 -1.77 -5.66
N ILE A 39 2.71 -2.30 -4.50
CA ILE A 39 3.06 -3.68 -4.10
C ILE A 39 2.51 -4.68 -5.13
N ALA A 40 1.25 -4.53 -5.53
CA ALA A 40 0.59 -5.43 -6.47
C ALA A 40 1.28 -5.49 -7.85
N LYS A 41 1.69 -4.33 -8.38
CA LYS A 41 2.35 -4.25 -9.70
C LYS A 41 3.76 -4.82 -9.69
N ASN A 42 4.47 -4.66 -8.58
CA ASN A 42 5.89 -4.97 -8.50
C ASN A 42 6.18 -6.35 -7.91
N GLU A 43 5.18 -7.07 -7.39
CA GLU A 43 5.32 -8.40 -6.74
C GLU A 43 6.08 -9.43 -7.60
N LYS A 44 5.94 -9.38 -8.93
CA LYS A 44 6.58 -10.36 -9.84
C LYS A 44 7.97 -9.95 -10.30
N ASP A 45 8.20 -8.65 -10.47
CA ASP A 45 9.34 -8.13 -11.23
C ASP A 45 10.45 -7.59 -10.32
N SER A 46 10.15 -7.28 -9.05
CA SER A 46 11.13 -6.68 -8.14
C SER A 46 10.87 -6.97 -6.68
N ILE A 47 11.90 -6.76 -5.86
CA ILE A 47 11.78 -6.87 -4.41
C ILE A 47 11.08 -5.64 -3.87
N VAL A 48 9.89 -5.81 -3.30
CA VAL A 48 9.13 -4.70 -2.71
C VAL A 48 9.45 -4.58 -1.22
N THR A 49 10.02 -3.45 -0.82
CA THR A 49 10.29 -3.10 0.60
C THR A 49 9.68 -1.76 0.96
N VAL A 50 9.66 -1.43 2.26
CA VAL A 50 9.30 -0.09 2.74
C VAL A 50 10.16 1.01 2.13
N GLY A 51 11.47 0.76 1.93
CA GLY A 51 12.38 1.74 1.33
C GLY A 51 11.98 2.06 -0.10
N GLU A 52 11.79 1.01 -0.90
CA GLU A 52 11.30 1.11 -2.29
C GLU A 52 9.98 1.87 -2.38
N ILE A 53 9.05 1.60 -1.47
CA ILE A 53 7.77 2.31 -1.41
C ILE A 53 8.00 3.81 -1.16
N SER A 54 8.85 4.18 -0.19
CA SER A 54 9.12 5.59 0.12
C SER A 54 9.87 6.34 -0.97
N GLU A 55 10.62 5.63 -1.81
CA GLU A 55 11.40 6.23 -2.89
C GLU A 55 10.63 6.35 -4.21
N LYS A 56 9.59 5.53 -4.40
CA LYS A 56 8.90 5.42 -5.70
C LYS A 56 7.43 5.82 -5.67
N VAL A 57 6.78 5.82 -4.50
CA VAL A 57 5.35 6.19 -4.41
C VAL A 57 5.19 7.68 -4.15
N GLN A 58 4.59 8.36 -5.11
CA GLN A 58 4.27 9.78 -5.02
C GLN A 58 2.77 10.01 -4.73
N VAL A 59 2.49 11.02 -3.91
CA VAL A 59 1.15 11.49 -3.57
C VAL A 59 1.04 12.98 -3.85
N GLU A 60 -0.13 13.41 -4.30
CA GLU A 60 -0.40 14.81 -4.52
C GLU A 60 -0.56 15.51 -3.18
N ARG A 61 0.27 16.52 -2.92
CA ARG A 61 0.22 17.34 -1.71
C ARG A 61 0.05 18.80 -2.08
N LYS A 62 -0.72 19.52 -1.27
CA LYS A 62 -0.86 20.98 -1.41
C LYS A 62 0.30 21.65 -0.70
N HIS A 63 1.21 22.25 -1.47
CA HIS A 63 2.30 23.04 -0.94
C HIS A 63 1.93 24.52 -0.94
N ARG A 64 2.20 25.19 0.17
CA ARG A 64 2.12 26.64 0.26
C ARG A 64 3.32 27.23 -0.48
N VAL A 65 3.05 28.02 -1.50
CA VAL A 65 4.06 28.77 -2.26
C VAL A 65 3.87 30.24 -1.94
N GLU A 66 4.94 30.89 -1.49
CA GLU A 66 4.96 32.34 -1.29
C GLU A 66 5.46 33.01 -2.57
N LYS A 67 4.66 33.92 -3.13
CA LYS A 67 5.05 34.73 -4.28
C LYS A 67 4.62 36.17 -4.02
N ASN A 68 5.58 37.09 -3.98
CA ASN A 68 5.34 38.53 -3.80
C ASN A 68 4.44 38.87 -2.59
N LYS A 69 4.77 38.35 -1.39
CA LYS A 69 4.00 38.55 -0.13
C LYS A 69 2.55 38.02 -0.16
N ARG A 70 2.18 37.23 -1.18
CA ARG A 70 0.90 36.51 -1.25
C ARG A 70 1.16 35.01 -1.23
N TYR A 71 0.26 34.27 -0.59
CA TYR A 71 0.34 32.81 -0.49
C TYR A 71 -0.65 32.17 -1.47
N SER A 72 -0.18 31.21 -2.25
CA SER A 72 -1.02 30.31 -3.03
C SER A 72 -0.72 28.85 -2.66
N PHE A 73 -1.70 27.99 -2.82
CA PHE A 73 -1.51 26.55 -2.66
C PHE A 73 -1.35 25.92 -4.04
N VAL A 74 -0.22 25.26 -4.27
CA VAL A 74 0.06 24.53 -5.51
C VAL A 74 0.10 23.05 -5.19
N CYS A 75 -0.66 22.24 -5.93
CA CYS A 75 -0.53 20.80 -5.86
C CYS A 75 0.79 20.37 -6.51
N LYS A 76 1.61 19.63 -5.78
CA LYS A 76 2.80 18.98 -6.30
C LYS A 76 2.82 17.52 -5.87
N ASP A 77 3.37 16.68 -6.73
CA ASP A 77 3.68 15.31 -6.36
C ASP A 77 4.87 15.30 -5.42
N ASP A 78 4.71 14.61 -4.30
CA ASP A 78 5.73 14.43 -3.28
C ASP A 78 5.81 12.97 -2.87
N TYR A 79 7.00 12.50 -2.54
CA TYR A 79 7.20 11.12 -2.13
C TYR A 79 6.65 10.89 -0.72
N ILE A 80 6.13 9.68 -0.48
CA ILE A 80 5.66 9.34 0.86
C ILE A 80 6.85 9.15 1.80
N HIS A 81 6.77 9.71 3.00
CA HIS A 81 7.84 9.55 3.98
C HIS A 81 7.93 8.09 4.43
N ARG A 82 9.15 7.62 4.72
CA ARG A 82 9.40 6.25 5.19
C ARG A 82 8.49 5.83 6.36
N LYS A 83 8.35 6.68 7.38
CA LYS A 83 7.47 6.40 8.54
C LYS A 83 5.99 6.27 8.15
N GLN A 84 5.55 6.98 7.12
CA GLN A 84 4.20 6.85 6.57
C GLN A 84 4.05 5.55 5.79
N ALA A 85 5.06 5.18 4.98
CA ALA A 85 5.11 3.90 4.29
C ALA A 85 5.04 2.72 5.29
N GLU A 86 5.79 2.77 6.38
CA GLU A 86 5.78 1.76 7.46
C GLU A 86 4.37 1.58 8.04
N LYS A 87 3.72 2.67 8.45
CA LYS A 87 2.35 2.65 8.98
C LYS A 87 1.35 2.07 7.98
N ILE A 88 1.50 2.39 6.70
CA ILE A 88 0.60 1.88 5.65
C ILE A 88 0.81 0.38 5.46
N VAL A 89 2.06 -0.07 5.43
CA VAL A 89 2.40 -1.49 5.34
C VAL A 89 1.86 -2.25 6.56
N GLU A 90 1.99 -1.69 7.77
CA GLU A 90 1.40 -2.26 8.99
C GLU A 90 -0.12 -2.39 8.89
N ARG A 91 -0.82 -1.35 8.38
CA ARG A 91 -2.26 -1.41 8.14
C ARG A 91 -2.62 -2.51 7.15
N LEU A 92 -1.95 -2.60 6.01
CA LEU A 92 -2.20 -3.64 5.00
C LEU A 92 -1.93 -5.05 5.54
N LEU A 93 -0.93 -5.21 6.41
CA LEU A 93 -0.62 -6.46 7.12
C LEU A 93 -1.70 -6.84 8.13
N ALA A 94 -2.26 -5.86 8.85
CA ALA A 94 -3.35 -6.06 9.81
C ALA A 94 -4.67 -6.40 9.12
N MET A 95 -4.92 -5.81 7.94
CA MET A 95 -6.05 -6.15 7.07
C MET A 95 -5.88 -7.52 6.38
N SER A 96 -4.76 -8.22 6.58
CA SER A 96 -4.43 -9.49 5.94
C SER A 96 -4.36 -9.45 4.40
N LEU A 97 -4.19 -8.26 3.81
CA LEU A 97 -4.11 -8.06 2.37
C LEU A 97 -2.73 -8.36 1.82
N ILE A 98 -1.69 -8.06 2.60
CA ILE A 98 -0.30 -8.40 2.30
C ILE A 98 0.28 -9.31 3.38
N TYR A 99 1.38 -9.96 3.05
CA TYR A 99 2.26 -10.63 4.01
C TYR A 99 3.71 -10.25 3.73
N TYR A 100 4.60 -10.59 4.65
CA TYR A 100 6.02 -10.38 4.45
C TYR A 100 6.85 -11.64 4.66
N LYS A 101 7.96 -11.73 3.94
CA LYS A 101 9.09 -12.62 4.23
C LYS A 101 10.22 -11.79 4.81
N ALA A 102 10.66 -12.11 6.02
CA ALA A 102 11.83 -11.46 6.62
C ALA A 102 13.10 -11.91 5.88
N VAL A 103 13.83 -10.95 5.33
CA VAL A 103 15.13 -11.17 4.67
C VAL A 103 16.06 -10.09 5.22
N PRO A 104 16.79 -10.35 6.32
CA PRO A 104 17.57 -9.34 7.00
C PRO A 104 18.48 -8.56 6.03
N PRO A 105 18.53 -7.21 6.13
CA PRO A 105 17.91 -6.36 7.17
C PRO A 105 16.46 -5.91 6.85
N TYR A 106 15.81 -6.45 5.80
CA TYR A 106 14.54 -5.95 5.28
C TYR A 106 13.38 -6.96 5.40
N LYS A 107 12.17 -6.48 5.08
CA LYS A 107 10.96 -7.29 4.90
C LYS A 107 10.52 -7.16 3.45
N HIS A 108 10.48 -8.28 2.73
CA HIS A 108 9.94 -8.33 1.38
C HIS A 108 8.43 -8.55 1.46
N LEU A 109 7.67 -7.65 0.82
CA LEU A 109 6.21 -7.59 0.85
C LEU A 109 5.59 -8.28 -0.38
N PHE A 110 4.51 -9.03 -0.13
CA PHE A 110 3.78 -9.80 -1.14
C PHE A 110 2.27 -9.69 -0.92
N LEU A 111 1.48 -9.90 -1.97
CA LEU A 111 0.02 -9.98 -1.86
C LEU A 111 -0.41 -11.35 -1.35
N THR A 112 -1.38 -11.35 -0.44
CA THR A 112 -2.14 -12.58 -0.15
C THR A 112 -3.21 -12.83 -1.23
N ILE A 113 -3.89 -13.98 -1.18
CA ILE A 113 -5.05 -14.24 -2.04
C ILE A 113 -6.17 -13.21 -1.83
N ARG A 114 -6.37 -12.75 -0.58
CA ARG A 114 -7.33 -11.71 -0.22
C ARG A 114 -6.93 -10.36 -0.80
N GLY A 115 -5.64 -10.02 -0.73
CA GLY A 115 -5.09 -8.85 -1.40
C GLY A 115 -5.35 -8.88 -2.91
N LYS A 116 -5.16 -10.05 -3.54
CA LYS A 116 -5.47 -10.23 -4.97
C LYS A 116 -6.95 -10.07 -5.28
N GLN A 117 -7.86 -10.55 -4.41
CA GLN A 117 -9.30 -10.30 -4.57
C GLN A 117 -9.61 -8.80 -4.56
N VAL A 118 -9.06 -8.04 -3.60
CA VAL A 118 -9.29 -6.59 -3.52
C VAL A 118 -8.72 -5.88 -4.75
N ILE A 119 -7.50 -6.21 -5.19
CA ILE A 119 -6.92 -5.63 -6.42
C ILE A 119 -7.79 -5.94 -7.64
N GLN A 120 -8.27 -7.18 -7.78
CA GLN A 120 -9.15 -7.57 -8.86
C GLN A 120 -10.47 -6.80 -8.82
N ARG A 121 -11.06 -6.60 -7.64
CA ARG A 121 -12.30 -5.82 -7.50
C ARG A 121 -12.12 -4.33 -7.85
N LEU A 122 -10.94 -3.78 -7.58
CA LEU A 122 -10.61 -2.36 -7.84
C LEU A 122 -10.28 -2.05 -9.31
N TYR A 123 -9.74 -3.02 -10.05
CA TYR A 123 -9.10 -2.78 -11.35
C TYR A 123 -9.41 -3.82 -12.45
N GLY A 124 -10.14 -4.89 -12.12
CA GLY A 124 -10.60 -5.91 -13.06
C GLY A 124 -12.05 -5.69 -13.45
#